data_AF-A0A952VMT0-F1
#
_entry.id   AF-A0A952VMT0-F1
#
_cell.length_a   1.000
_cell.length_b   1.000
_cell.length_c   1.000
_cell.angle_alpha   90.00
_cell.angle_beta   90.00
_cell.angle_gamma   90.00
#
_symmetry.space_group_name_H-M   'P 1'
#
loop_
_entity.id
_entity.type
_entity.pdbx_description
1 polymer ?
#
loop_
_entity_poly.entity_id
_entity_poly.type
_entity_poly.pdbx_seq_one_letter_code
_entity_poly.pdbx_strand_id
1 'polypeptide(L)'
;MIFTNATDAQLTNVEVINATNLIGALDLHLQSDGFIINTGNNPTTITGSAGADTITAGSSVDTINNFVGADTVNGGAGSDRLDLTTTSTDLNNATDAQLVNVEEIRLTSTDGITLNLGNQSEAFTISGSAGADTITATNQADTISGGFGDDTINAGGGNDIINGFGRASNIGVAEADSLDGGAGTDTLVLAGTASPIWPMPLMPSSPMWRSSMPQTSSAH
;
A
#
# COMPACT_ATOMS: atom_id res chain seq x y z
N MET A 1 -18.78 -22.44 -10.61
CA MET A 1 -17.79 -22.51 -11.71
C MET A 1 -16.97 -21.25 -11.58
N ILE A 2 -15.69 -21.38 -11.26
CA ILE A 2 -14.79 -20.23 -11.12
C ILE A 2 -14.29 -19.94 -12.52
N PHE A 3 -14.59 -18.75 -13.08
CA PHE A 3 -13.94 -18.31 -14.31
C PHE A 3 -12.51 -17.93 -13.93
N THR A 4 -11.61 -18.93 -13.91
CA THR A 4 -10.17 -18.68 -13.90
C THR A 4 -9.67 -18.94 -15.31
N ASN A 5 -9.10 -17.93 -15.97
CA ASN A 5 -8.48 -18.03 -17.29
C ASN A 5 -9.43 -18.23 -18.49
N ALA A 6 -10.65 -17.70 -18.43
CA ALA A 6 -11.44 -17.58 -19.66
C ALA A 6 -10.71 -16.61 -20.60
N THR A 7 -10.49 -16.99 -21.86
CA THR A 7 -9.97 -16.11 -22.91
C THR A 7 -11.11 -15.37 -23.62
N ASP A 8 -10.79 -14.34 -24.37
CA ASP A 8 -11.74 -13.55 -25.17
C ASP A 8 -12.65 -14.43 -26.06
N ALA A 9 -12.10 -15.53 -26.59
CA ALA A 9 -12.86 -16.49 -27.40
C ALA A 9 -13.90 -17.30 -26.59
N GLN A 10 -13.78 -17.34 -25.26
CA GLN A 10 -14.66 -18.10 -24.38
C GLN A 10 -15.86 -17.27 -23.88
N LEU A 11 -15.77 -15.94 -23.90
CA LEU A 11 -16.85 -15.02 -23.51
C LEU A 11 -17.21 -14.09 -24.66
N THR A 12 -17.72 -14.68 -25.75
CA THR A 12 -18.13 -13.90 -26.93
C THR A 12 -19.57 -13.41 -26.81
N ASN A 13 -19.81 -12.12 -27.11
CA ASN A 13 -21.11 -11.45 -26.99
C ASN A 13 -21.73 -11.62 -25.58
N VAL A 14 -20.91 -11.42 -24.54
CA VAL A 14 -21.33 -11.41 -23.15
C VAL A 14 -21.00 -10.05 -22.57
N GLU A 15 -22.02 -9.31 -22.15
CA GLU A 15 -21.84 -7.98 -21.59
C GLU A 15 -22.06 -7.94 -20.07
N VAL A 16 -22.76 -8.94 -19.52
CA VAL A 16 -23.18 -8.96 -18.10
C VAL A 16 -22.79 -10.27 -17.43
N ILE A 17 -22.10 -10.15 -16.30
CA ILE A 17 -21.70 -11.27 -15.44
C ILE A 17 -22.39 -11.11 -14.09
N ASN A 18 -23.39 -11.96 -13.85
CA ASN A 18 -24.10 -12.03 -12.57
C ASN A 18 -23.51 -13.15 -11.70
N ALA A 19 -22.66 -12.77 -10.76
CA ALA A 19 -21.93 -13.63 -9.83
C ALA A 19 -22.52 -13.57 -8.40
N THR A 20 -23.83 -13.36 -8.25
CA THR A 20 -24.50 -13.10 -6.96
C THR A 20 -24.39 -14.21 -5.92
N ASN A 21 -24.12 -15.45 -6.33
CA ASN A 21 -23.91 -16.59 -5.44
C ASN A 21 -22.47 -17.13 -5.51
N LEU A 22 -21.55 -16.37 -6.10
CA LEU A 22 -20.14 -16.75 -6.15
C LEU A 22 -19.59 -16.80 -4.73
N ILE A 23 -18.69 -17.75 -4.48
CA ILE A 23 -17.89 -17.84 -3.26
C ILE A 23 -16.46 -17.97 -3.76
N GLY A 24 -15.59 -17.01 -3.43
CA GLY A 24 -14.21 -16.97 -3.90
C GLY A 24 -13.98 -15.89 -4.97
N ALA A 25 -13.24 -16.23 -6.03
CA ALA A 25 -12.77 -15.24 -7.00
C ALA A 25 -13.53 -15.26 -8.34
N LEU A 26 -13.74 -14.09 -8.93
CA LEU A 26 -14.07 -13.87 -10.33
C LEU A 26 -12.86 -13.22 -10.98
N ASP A 27 -12.33 -13.80 -12.06
CA ASP A 27 -11.12 -13.32 -12.70
C ASP A 27 -11.29 -13.21 -14.22
N LEU A 28 -11.29 -11.97 -14.71
CA LEU A 28 -11.51 -11.62 -16.12
C LEU A 28 -10.27 -11.00 -16.78
N HIS A 29 -9.09 -11.08 -16.17
CA HIS A 29 -7.88 -10.36 -16.64
C HIS A 29 -7.40 -10.72 -18.07
N LEU A 30 -7.91 -11.80 -18.67
CA LEU A 30 -7.59 -12.22 -20.05
C LEU A 30 -8.63 -11.75 -21.07
N GLN A 31 -9.63 -10.99 -20.64
CA GLN A 31 -10.67 -10.41 -21.49
C GLN A 31 -10.30 -8.99 -21.92
N SER A 32 -10.73 -8.60 -23.12
CA SER A 32 -10.47 -7.26 -23.66
C SER A 32 -11.69 -6.34 -23.69
N ASP A 33 -12.89 -6.91 -23.66
CA ASP A 33 -14.16 -6.19 -23.61
C ASP A 33 -14.46 -5.69 -22.18
N GLY A 34 -15.27 -4.63 -22.07
CA GLY A 34 -15.80 -4.17 -20.78
C GLY A 34 -17.08 -4.92 -20.38
N PHE A 35 -17.23 -5.22 -19.09
CA PHE A 35 -18.33 -5.98 -18.53
C PHE A 35 -19.09 -5.22 -17.44
N ILE A 36 -20.38 -5.53 -17.32
CA ILE A 36 -21.17 -5.22 -16.12
C ILE A 36 -21.08 -6.43 -15.18
N ILE A 37 -20.49 -6.24 -14.01
CA ILE A 37 -20.19 -7.29 -13.03
C ILE A 37 -21.01 -7.03 -11.77
N ASN A 38 -21.90 -7.95 -11.43
CA ASN A 38 -22.72 -7.89 -10.23
C ASN A 38 -22.43 -9.09 -9.33
N THR A 39 -21.87 -8.88 -8.15
CA THR A 39 -21.74 -9.91 -7.11
C THR A 39 -22.85 -9.76 -6.07
N GLY A 40 -22.79 -10.52 -4.98
CA GLY A 40 -23.90 -10.66 -4.04
C GLY A 40 -23.48 -10.42 -2.60
N ASN A 41 -23.94 -11.28 -1.70
CA ASN A 41 -23.72 -11.09 -0.25
C ASN A 41 -22.53 -11.91 0.28
N ASN A 42 -21.77 -12.53 -0.61
CA ASN A 42 -20.63 -13.37 -0.25
C ASN A 42 -19.35 -12.60 -0.52
N PRO A 43 -18.36 -12.65 0.40
CA PRO A 43 -17.03 -12.09 0.14
C PRO A 43 -16.46 -12.63 -1.17
N THR A 44 -16.19 -11.71 -2.08
CA THR A 44 -15.75 -12.00 -3.44
C THR A 44 -14.45 -11.26 -3.75
N THR A 45 -13.56 -11.94 -4.44
CA THR A 45 -12.38 -11.31 -5.05
C THR A 45 -12.64 -11.11 -6.54
N ILE A 46 -12.54 -9.90 -7.04
CA ILE A 46 -12.92 -9.53 -8.40
C ILE A 46 -11.69 -8.97 -9.10
N THR A 47 -11.25 -9.59 -10.19
CA THR A 47 -10.33 -8.98 -11.14
C THR A 47 -11.11 -8.64 -12.40
N GLY A 48 -11.15 -7.36 -12.75
CA GLY A 48 -11.73 -6.88 -14.00
C GLY A 48 -10.99 -7.37 -15.24
N SER A 49 -11.55 -7.02 -16.39
CA SER A 49 -10.95 -7.15 -17.71
C SER A 49 -9.93 -6.03 -17.97
N ALA A 50 -9.42 -5.94 -19.20
CA ALA A 50 -8.69 -4.76 -19.65
C ALA A 50 -9.60 -3.66 -20.25
N GLY A 51 -10.88 -3.96 -20.44
CA GLY A 51 -11.89 -3.02 -20.89
C GLY A 51 -12.38 -2.13 -19.74
N ALA A 52 -13.25 -1.17 -20.03
CA ALA A 52 -13.89 -0.37 -18.98
C ALA A 52 -15.05 -1.16 -18.36
N ASP A 53 -14.86 -1.63 -17.13
CA ASP A 53 -15.85 -2.42 -16.41
C ASP A 53 -16.75 -1.58 -15.50
N THR A 54 -17.94 -2.09 -15.20
CA THR A 54 -18.80 -1.58 -14.12
C THR A 54 -18.99 -2.69 -13.09
N ILE A 55 -18.39 -2.52 -11.91
CA ILE A 55 -18.35 -3.51 -10.83
C ILE A 55 -19.26 -3.06 -9.69
N THR A 56 -20.17 -3.92 -9.26
CA THR A 56 -20.95 -3.77 -8.02
C THR A 56 -20.68 -4.97 -7.11
N ALA A 57 -19.95 -4.74 -6.01
CA ALA A 57 -19.39 -5.80 -5.17
C ALA A 57 -20.38 -6.38 -4.13
N GLY A 58 -21.38 -5.59 -3.72
CA GLY A 58 -22.56 -6.09 -3.00
C GLY A 58 -22.58 -5.71 -1.53
N SER A 59 -22.80 -6.67 -0.63
CA SER A 59 -23.02 -6.38 0.80
C SER A 59 -22.02 -7.03 1.76
N SER A 60 -20.92 -7.55 1.23
CA SER A 60 -19.88 -8.26 1.98
C SER A 60 -18.58 -7.46 2.00
N VAL A 61 -17.56 -8.01 2.66
CA VAL A 61 -16.18 -7.51 2.50
C VAL A 61 -15.65 -8.08 1.20
N ASP A 62 -15.56 -7.23 0.18
CA ASP A 62 -15.11 -7.61 -1.14
C ASP A 62 -13.70 -7.08 -1.44
N THR A 63 -13.00 -7.75 -2.35
CA THR A 63 -11.68 -7.33 -2.82
C THR A 63 -11.73 -7.13 -4.32
N ILE A 64 -11.40 -5.95 -4.78
CA ILE A 64 -11.18 -5.64 -6.18
C ILE A 64 -9.67 -5.68 -6.42
N ASN A 65 -9.24 -6.40 -7.44
CA ASN A 65 -7.84 -6.56 -7.80
C ASN A 65 -7.54 -5.75 -9.04
N ASN A 66 -6.64 -4.79 -8.86
CA ASN A 66 -6.22 -3.86 -9.88
C ASN A 66 -7.42 -3.04 -10.39
N PHE A 67 -7.11 -1.96 -11.09
CA PHE A 67 -8.09 -1.04 -11.64
C PHE A 67 -7.58 -0.73 -13.04
N VAL A 68 -7.77 -1.69 -13.95
CA VAL A 68 -7.13 -1.71 -15.27
C VAL A 68 -8.23 -1.48 -16.27
N GLY A 69 -8.11 -0.39 -17.03
CA GLY A 69 -9.25 0.15 -17.74
C GLY A 69 -9.90 1.25 -16.92
N ALA A 70 -10.66 2.10 -17.61
CA ALA A 70 -11.41 3.20 -16.99
C ALA A 70 -12.64 2.66 -16.26
N ASP A 71 -12.41 1.84 -15.24
CA ASP A 71 -13.43 1.11 -14.50
C ASP A 71 -14.32 2.05 -13.67
N THR A 72 -15.50 1.55 -13.34
CA THR A 72 -16.40 2.11 -12.33
C THR A 72 -16.66 1.03 -11.28
N VAL A 73 -16.24 1.27 -10.05
CA VAL A 73 -16.33 0.33 -8.93
C VAL A 73 -17.23 0.90 -7.85
N ASN A 74 -18.19 0.10 -7.42
CA ASN A 74 -18.98 0.30 -6.22
C ASN A 74 -18.80 -0.92 -5.31
N GLY A 75 -18.06 -0.77 -4.20
CA GLY A 75 -17.88 -1.87 -3.24
C GLY A 75 -19.21 -2.26 -2.58
N GLY A 76 -19.97 -1.25 -2.16
CA GLY A 76 -21.33 -1.40 -1.68
C GLY A 76 -21.37 -1.31 -0.16
N ALA A 77 -21.93 -2.31 0.51
CA ALA A 77 -21.88 -2.36 1.96
C ALA A 77 -20.82 -3.38 2.38
N GLY A 78 -20.04 -3.05 3.39
CA GLY A 78 -18.87 -3.85 3.73
C GLY A 78 -17.73 -2.94 4.12
N SER A 79 -16.56 -3.52 4.32
CA SER A 79 -15.31 -2.76 4.29
C SER A 79 -14.59 -3.29 3.07
N ASP A 80 -14.75 -2.59 1.95
CA ASP A 80 -14.30 -3.06 0.65
C ASP A 80 -12.89 -2.56 0.36
N ARG A 81 -12.16 -3.35 -0.42
CA ARG A 81 -10.72 -3.16 -0.59
C ARG A 81 -10.29 -3.23 -2.04
N LEU A 82 -9.45 -2.30 -2.47
CA LEU A 82 -8.77 -2.33 -3.76
C LEU A 82 -7.29 -2.69 -3.57
N ASP A 83 -6.89 -3.84 -4.12
CA ASP A 83 -5.50 -4.30 -4.14
C ASP A 83 -4.81 -3.87 -5.44
N LEU A 84 -3.67 -3.17 -5.35
CA LEU A 84 -2.83 -2.84 -6.49
C LEU A 84 -1.54 -3.64 -6.47
N THR A 85 -1.22 -4.29 -7.59
CA THR A 85 0.05 -4.99 -7.78
C THR A 85 1.06 -4.19 -8.60
N THR A 86 0.61 -3.11 -9.25
CA THR A 86 1.42 -2.19 -10.05
C THR A 86 0.77 -0.79 -10.03
N THR A 87 1.45 0.23 -10.56
CA THR A 87 0.86 1.56 -10.75
C THR A 87 -0.30 1.50 -11.75
N SER A 88 -1.51 1.86 -11.31
CA SER A 88 -2.66 2.03 -12.19
C SER A 88 -2.80 3.49 -12.62
N THR A 89 -2.60 3.75 -13.92
CA THR A 89 -2.88 5.07 -14.50
C THR A 89 -4.36 5.41 -14.48
N ASP A 90 -5.22 4.40 -14.55
CA ASP A 90 -6.66 4.60 -14.61
C ASP A 90 -7.20 5.00 -13.23
N LEU A 91 -6.76 4.34 -12.16
CA LEU A 91 -7.09 4.75 -10.78
C LEU A 91 -6.57 6.16 -10.47
N ASN A 92 -5.32 6.45 -10.84
CA ASN A 92 -4.71 7.76 -10.59
C ASN A 92 -5.41 8.91 -11.32
N ASN A 93 -6.23 8.61 -12.32
CA ASN A 93 -7.07 9.56 -13.05
C ASN A 93 -8.57 9.36 -12.81
N ALA A 94 -8.96 8.41 -11.95
CA ALA A 94 -10.35 8.10 -11.68
C ALA A 94 -11.03 9.33 -11.08
N THR A 95 -12.26 9.56 -11.52
CA THR A 95 -13.16 10.52 -10.89
C THR A 95 -13.76 9.93 -9.62
N ASP A 96 -14.24 10.78 -8.72
CA ASP A 96 -15.00 10.39 -7.52
C ASP A 96 -16.15 9.40 -7.84
N ALA A 97 -16.82 9.58 -8.98
CA ALA A 97 -17.91 8.69 -9.39
C ALA A 97 -17.47 7.29 -9.83
N GLN A 98 -16.18 7.07 -10.06
CA GLN A 98 -15.63 5.79 -10.53
C GLN A 98 -15.16 4.88 -9.40
N LEU A 99 -15.00 5.38 -8.18
CA LEU A 99 -14.61 4.57 -7.04
C LEU A 99 -15.44 5.00 -5.84
N VAL A 100 -16.54 4.29 -5.62
CA VAL A 100 -17.48 4.61 -4.53
C VAL A 100 -17.60 3.43 -3.57
N ASN A 101 -17.82 3.74 -2.29
CA ASN A 101 -17.95 2.73 -1.22
C ASN A 101 -16.80 1.72 -1.22
N VAL A 102 -15.56 2.22 -1.27
CA VAL A 102 -14.35 1.43 -1.06
C VAL A 102 -13.58 2.12 0.05
N GLU A 103 -13.23 1.37 1.10
CA GLU A 103 -12.64 1.94 2.32
C GLU A 103 -11.13 1.71 2.41
N GLU A 104 -10.60 0.67 1.77
CA GLU A 104 -9.19 0.28 1.88
C GLU A 104 -8.50 0.23 0.52
N ILE A 105 -7.32 0.84 0.42
CA ILE A 105 -6.40 0.68 -0.70
C ILE A 105 -5.14 0.00 -0.21
N ARG A 106 -4.73 -1.09 -0.85
CA ARG A 106 -3.51 -1.82 -0.46
C ARG A 106 -2.59 -2.05 -1.65
N LEU A 107 -1.35 -1.63 -1.49
CA LEU A 107 -0.27 -1.80 -2.45
C LEU A 107 0.48 -3.09 -2.08
N THR A 108 0.55 -4.05 -3.01
CA THR A 108 1.00 -5.42 -2.74
C THR A 108 2.26 -5.81 -3.51
N SER A 109 2.89 -4.84 -4.17
CA SER A 109 4.11 -5.05 -4.96
C SER A 109 5.38 -5.10 -4.09
N THR A 110 6.46 -5.60 -4.68
CA THR A 110 7.83 -5.40 -4.17
C THR A 110 8.51 -4.18 -4.80
N ASP A 111 7.94 -3.66 -5.88
CA ASP A 111 8.37 -2.44 -6.55
C ASP A 111 7.50 -1.26 -6.10
N GLY A 112 8.04 -0.05 -6.22
CA GLY A 112 7.30 1.17 -5.91
C GLY A 112 6.08 1.39 -6.78
N ILE A 113 4.97 1.80 -6.17
CA ILE A 113 3.71 2.14 -6.81
C ILE A 113 3.43 3.63 -6.62
N THR A 114 3.00 4.29 -7.71
CA THR A 114 2.40 5.63 -7.63
C THR A 114 0.89 5.51 -7.46
N LEU A 115 0.37 6.01 -6.35
CA LEU A 115 -1.06 6.10 -6.03
C LEU A 115 -1.46 7.57 -5.89
N ASN A 116 -2.53 7.97 -6.57
CA ASN A 116 -3.13 9.29 -6.45
C ASN A 116 -4.65 9.19 -6.28
N LEU A 117 -5.13 9.54 -5.09
CA LEU A 117 -6.54 9.57 -4.73
C LEU A 117 -7.08 11.00 -4.57
N GLY A 118 -6.34 12.03 -5.01
CA GLY A 118 -6.72 13.43 -4.79
C GLY A 118 -8.03 13.87 -5.46
N ASN A 119 -8.60 13.05 -6.34
CA ASN A 119 -9.91 13.26 -6.96
C ASN A 119 -11.08 12.59 -6.22
N GLN A 120 -10.81 11.80 -5.19
CA GLN A 120 -11.81 11.05 -4.42
C GLN A 120 -12.28 11.86 -3.21
N SER A 121 -13.50 11.59 -2.74
CA SER A 121 -14.15 12.31 -1.62
C SER A 121 -14.41 11.46 -0.39
N GLU A 122 -14.12 10.16 -0.47
CA GLU A 122 -14.07 9.22 0.63
C GLU A 122 -12.78 9.36 1.44
N ALA A 123 -12.81 8.90 2.69
CA ALA A 123 -11.62 8.66 3.47
C ALA A 123 -11.16 7.21 3.29
N PHE A 124 -9.85 6.99 3.19
CA PHE A 124 -9.26 5.68 2.95
C PHE A 124 -8.33 5.23 4.07
N THR A 125 -8.31 3.92 4.27
CA THR A 125 -7.17 3.24 4.88
C THR A 125 -6.21 2.80 3.78
N ILE A 126 -5.02 3.38 3.75
CA ILE A 126 -4.01 3.13 2.72
C ILE A 126 -2.85 2.36 3.33
N SER A 127 -2.52 1.21 2.74
CA SER A 127 -1.34 0.42 3.08
C SER A 127 -0.40 0.36 1.90
N GLY A 128 0.77 0.98 2.02
CA GLY A 128 1.84 0.89 1.04
C GLY A 128 2.52 -0.49 1.01
N SER A 129 3.41 -0.63 0.03
CA SER A 129 4.02 -1.86 -0.44
C SER A 129 5.39 -2.08 0.23
N ALA A 130 6.22 -2.95 -0.34
CA ALA A 130 7.61 -3.10 0.11
C ALA A 130 8.61 -2.29 -0.74
N GLY A 131 8.14 -1.61 -1.78
CA GLY A 131 8.94 -0.76 -2.65
C GLY A 131 8.77 0.72 -2.33
N ALA A 132 9.59 1.56 -2.95
CA ALA A 132 9.54 3.03 -2.79
C ALA A 132 8.26 3.62 -3.40
N ASP A 133 7.22 3.81 -2.59
CA ASP A 133 5.92 4.25 -3.06
C ASP A 133 5.81 5.77 -3.16
N THR A 134 4.93 6.25 -4.04
CA THR A 134 4.50 7.65 -4.08
C THR A 134 2.99 7.69 -3.86
N ILE A 135 2.57 8.14 -2.68
CA ILE A 135 1.18 8.12 -2.24
C ILE A 135 0.69 9.57 -2.12
N THR A 136 -0.33 9.93 -2.88
CA THR A 136 -1.15 11.12 -2.64
C THR A 136 -2.54 10.66 -2.22
N ALA A 137 -2.90 10.93 -0.97
CA ALA A 137 -4.21 10.57 -0.41
C ALA A 137 -5.27 11.63 -0.77
N THR A 138 -6.32 11.77 0.05
CA THR A 138 -7.50 12.57 -0.28
C THR A 138 -7.50 13.93 0.42
N ASN A 139 -8.63 14.64 0.42
CA ASN A 139 -8.83 15.82 1.27
C ASN A 139 -9.63 15.50 2.55
N GLN A 140 -9.76 14.21 2.89
CA GLN A 140 -10.51 13.68 4.01
C GLN A 140 -9.58 13.07 5.05
N ALA A 141 -10.09 12.73 6.23
CA ALA A 141 -9.27 12.14 7.30
C ALA A 141 -8.86 10.70 6.98
N ASP A 142 -7.65 10.53 6.44
CA ASP A 142 -7.11 9.27 5.97
C ASP A 142 -6.27 8.55 7.05
N THR A 143 -6.12 7.24 6.91
CA THR A 143 -5.16 6.44 7.69
C THR A 143 -4.16 5.80 6.76
N ILE A 144 -2.88 6.15 6.86
CA ILE A 144 -1.86 5.80 5.88
C ILE A 144 -0.71 5.04 6.55
N SER A 145 -0.25 3.94 5.96
CA SER A 145 1.01 3.27 6.29
C SER A 145 1.88 3.29 5.03
N GLY A 146 3.11 3.82 5.11
CA GLY A 146 4.02 3.90 3.95
C GLY A 146 4.44 2.55 3.40
N GLY A 147 4.54 1.53 4.27
CA GLY A 147 5.09 0.24 3.88
C GLY A 147 6.59 0.18 4.17
N PHE A 148 7.35 -0.65 3.46
CA PHE A 148 8.81 -0.62 3.48
C PHE A 148 9.31 0.13 2.25
N GLY A 149 10.51 0.70 2.31
CA GLY A 149 11.12 1.39 1.16
C GLY A 149 11.36 2.86 1.47
N ASP A 150 11.81 3.60 0.46
CA ASP A 150 11.93 5.06 0.54
C ASP A 150 10.63 5.69 0.02
N ASP A 151 9.67 5.94 0.91
CA ASP A 151 8.33 6.36 0.51
C ASP A 151 8.19 7.88 0.41
N THR A 152 7.36 8.36 -0.51
CA THR A 152 6.90 9.76 -0.58
C THR A 152 5.40 9.82 -0.36
N ILE A 153 4.97 10.39 0.76
CA ILE A 153 3.57 10.50 1.14
C ILE A 153 3.15 11.98 1.18
N ASN A 154 2.04 12.29 0.51
CA ASN A 154 1.25 13.49 0.72
C ASN A 154 -0.12 13.05 1.23
N ALA A 155 -0.42 13.32 2.50
CA ALA A 155 -1.70 12.94 3.10
C ALA A 155 -2.87 13.83 2.63
N GLY A 156 -2.56 14.98 2.02
CA GLY A 156 -3.56 15.85 1.41
C GLY A 156 -4.21 16.78 2.43
N GLY A 157 -5.54 16.76 2.54
CA GLY A 157 -6.26 17.55 3.55
C GLY A 157 -6.99 16.61 4.49
N GLY A 158 -7.40 17.09 5.66
CA GLY A 158 -8.06 16.23 6.65
C GLY A 158 -7.30 16.21 7.96
N ASN A 159 -7.68 15.34 8.89
CA ASN A 159 -6.89 15.10 10.09
C ASN A 159 -6.34 13.69 9.98
N ASP A 160 -5.14 13.55 9.45
CA ASP A 160 -4.65 12.26 8.99
C ASP A 160 -3.91 11.50 10.09
N ILE A 161 -3.94 10.16 10.01
CA ILE A 161 -3.15 9.28 10.84
C ILE A 161 -2.14 8.54 9.96
N ILE A 162 -0.86 8.86 10.12
CA ILE A 162 0.21 8.22 9.38
C ILE A 162 0.95 7.24 10.30
N ASN A 163 0.75 5.94 10.08
CA ASN A 163 1.34 4.84 10.82
C ASN A 163 2.72 4.46 10.27
N GLY A 164 3.64 5.43 10.20
CA GLY A 164 5.04 5.24 9.85
C GLY A 164 5.31 4.56 8.49
N PHE A 165 6.58 4.22 8.27
CA PHE A 165 7.12 3.66 7.01
C PHE A 165 7.78 2.31 7.28
N GLY A 166 7.08 1.44 8.03
CA GLY A 166 7.46 0.03 8.15
C GLY A 166 8.96 -0.22 8.33
N ARG A 167 9.63 0.35 9.33
CA ARG A 167 11.10 0.22 9.43
C ARG A 167 11.52 -1.24 9.47
N ALA A 168 12.29 -1.68 8.48
CA ALA A 168 13.01 -2.95 8.59
C ALA A 168 13.97 -2.84 9.78
N SER A 169 13.72 -3.62 10.84
CA SER A 169 14.58 -3.68 12.03
C SER A 169 15.98 -4.27 11.77
N ASN A 170 16.43 -4.35 10.52
CA ASN A 170 17.68 -4.98 10.16
C ASN A 170 18.31 -4.38 8.89
N ILE A 171 19.56 -3.93 9.03
CA ILE A 171 20.58 -3.69 7.99
C ILE A 171 20.59 -2.28 7.37
N GLY A 172 21.25 -1.35 8.06
CA GLY A 172 22.34 -0.54 7.47
C GLY A 172 22.07 0.48 6.36
N VAL A 173 20.86 0.56 5.81
CA VAL A 173 20.41 1.65 4.95
C VAL A 173 19.39 2.48 5.71
N ALA A 174 19.62 3.79 5.80
CA ALA A 174 18.58 4.69 6.29
C ALA A 174 17.55 4.79 5.17
N GLU A 175 16.32 4.34 5.43
CA GLU A 175 15.18 4.64 4.57
C GLU A 175 14.95 6.16 4.59
N ALA A 176 14.83 6.75 3.40
CA ALA A 176 14.73 8.18 3.16
C ALA A 176 13.28 8.56 2.85
N ASP A 177 12.41 8.34 3.83
CA ASP A 177 11.00 8.69 3.71
C ASP A 177 10.78 10.21 3.67
N SER A 178 9.83 10.65 2.85
CA SER A 178 9.32 12.01 2.81
C SER A 178 7.82 12.00 3.09
N LEU A 179 7.38 12.82 4.04
CA LEU A 179 5.97 12.97 4.38
C LEU A 179 5.58 14.44 4.48
N ASP A 180 4.53 14.78 3.75
CA ASP A 180 3.74 15.98 3.94
C ASP A 180 2.36 15.60 4.49
N GLY A 181 2.05 16.07 5.70
CA GLY A 181 0.71 15.88 6.29
C GLY A 181 -0.34 16.77 5.64
N GLY A 182 0.09 17.82 4.91
CA GLY A 182 -0.81 18.72 4.23
C GLY A 182 -1.67 19.56 5.18
N ALA A 183 -2.96 19.69 4.87
CA ALA A 183 -3.85 20.63 5.53
C ALA A 183 -4.71 19.96 6.61
N GLY A 184 -4.46 20.31 7.88
CA GLY A 184 -5.32 19.98 9.01
C GLY A 184 -4.49 19.66 10.24
N THR A 185 -4.99 18.78 11.12
CA THR A 185 -4.26 18.33 12.31
C THR A 185 -3.86 16.87 12.15
N ASP A 186 -2.62 16.67 11.72
CA ASP A 186 -2.12 15.35 11.35
C ASP A 186 -1.30 14.71 12.46
N THR A 187 -1.37 13.39 12.53
CA THR A 187 -0.69 12.58 13.54
C THR A 187 0.23 11.57 12.88
N LEU A 188 1.54 11.75 13.06
CA LEU A 188 2.54 10.73 12.73
C LEU A 188 2.76 9.78 13.91
N VAL A 189 2.41 8.51 13.73
CA VAL A 189 2.60 7.45 14.71
C VAL A 189 3.88 6.68 14.38
N LEU A 190 4.90 6.82 15.23
CA LEU A 190 6.17 6.10 15.09
C LEU A 190 6.15 4.83 15.94
N ALA A 191 5.91 3.69 15.30
CA ALA A 191 6.00 2.37 15.94
C ALA A 191 7.43 1.82 15.82
N GLY A 192 8.32 2.20 16.75
CA GLY A 192 9.68 1.65 16.82
C GLY A 192 10.37 1.99 18.13
N THR A 193 11.07 1.03 18.73
CA THR A 193 12.00 1.31 19.83
C THR A 193 13.20 2.03 19.22
N ALA A 194 13.38 3.31 19.49
CA ALA A 194 14.64 3.98 19.19
C ALA A 194 15.77 3.16 19.84
N SER A 195 16.64 2.55 19.03
CA SER A 195 17.91 2.07 19.56
C SER A 195 18.65 3.34 19.98
N PRO A 196 18.93 3.55 21.28
CA PRO A 196 19.69 4.70 21.69
C PRO A 196 21.02 4.66 20.94
N ILE A 197 21.32 5.72 20.20
CA ILE A 197 22.64 5.95 19.66
C ILE A 197 23.51 6.24 20.88
N TRP A 198 24.00 5.19 21.55
CA TRP A 198 24.97 5.37 22.60
C TRP A 198 26.18 6.03 21.93
N PRO A 199 26.57 7.25 22.29
CA PRO A 199 27.85 7.77 21.84
C PRO A 199 28.89 6.75 22.30
N MET A 200 29.61 6.15 21.35
CA MET A 200 30.71 5.23 21.67
C MET A 200 31.60 5.94 22.69
N PRO A 201 31.82 5.38 23.89
CA PRO A 201 32.78 5.97 24.79
C PRO A 201 34.12 5.97 24.06
N LEU A 202 34.73 7.15 23.93
CA LEU A 202 36.13 7.25 23.52
C LEU A 202 36.92 6.31 24.45
N MET A 203 37.36 5.16 23.94
CA MET A 203 38.33 4.35 24.66
C MET A 203 39.57 5.24 24.79
N PRO A 204 40.03 5.59 26.01
CA PRO A 204 41.27 6.33 26.14
C PRO A 204 42.37 5.46 25.52
N SER A 205 43.01 5.99 24.49
CA SER A 205 44.20 5.44 23.89
C SER A 205 45.31 5.44 24.94
N SER A 206 45.46 4.35 25.69
CA SER A 206 46.64 4.15 26.53
C SER A 206 47.84 3.98 25.60
N PRO A 207 48.84 4.88 25.63
CA PRO A 207 50.03 4.73 24.81
C PRO A 207 50.90 3.61 25.37
N MET A 208 51.33 2.70 24.49
CA MET A 208 52.43 1.78 24.79
C MET A 208 53.68 2.57 25.15
N TRP A 209 54.10 2.56 26.42
CA TRP A 209 55.46 2.95 26.79
C TRP A 209 56.33 1.71 26.92
N ARG A 210 57.22 1.53 25.94
CA ARG A 210 58.38 0.65 26.03
C ARG A 210 59.52 1.38 26.76
N SER A 211 60.23 0.58 27.55
CA SER A 211 61.64 0.70 27.98
C SER A 211 61.98 1.59 29.18
N SER A 212 62.46 0.96 30.25
CA SER A 212 63.88 1.04 30.66
C SER A 212 64.14 0.11 31.85
N MET A 213 65.03 -0.86 31.68
CA MET A 213 65.78 -1.45 32.80
C MET A 213 66.69 -0.37 33.41
N PRO A 214 67.01 -0.45 34.71
CA PRO A 214 68.36 -0.93 35.04
C PRO A 214 68.39 -1.96 36.18
N GLN A 215 69.41 -2.83 36.14
CA GLN A 215 69.88 -3.62 37.28
C GLN A 215 70.62 -2.75 38.31
N THR A 216 70.49 -3.09 39.62
CA THR A 216 71.53 -3.12 40.69
C THR A 216 70.87 -3.68 41.96
N SER A 217 71.12 -4.91 42.42
CA SER A 217 72.15 -5.40 43.37
C SER A 217 71.96 -5.04 44.87
N SER A 218 71.92 -6.10 45.69
CA SER A 218 72.50 -6.26 47.05
C SER A 218 71.65 -6.04 48.33
N ALA A 219 71.62 -7.14 49.11
CA ALA A 219 71.63 -7.29 50.58
C ALA A 219 70.37 -6.96 51.41
N HIS A 220 69.74 -7.98 52.01
CA HIS A 220 70.15 -8.59 53.28
C HIS A 220 69.61 -10.02 53.42
#